data_AF-A0A1V5CVY2-F1
#
_entry.id   AF-A0A1V5CVY2-F1
#
_cell.length_a   1.000
_cell.length_b   1.000
_cell.length_c   1.000
_cell.angle_alpha   90.00
_cell.angle_beta   90.00
_cell.angle_gamma   90.00
#
_symmetry.space_group_name_H-M   'P 1'
#
loop_
_entity.id
_entity.type
_entity.pdbx_description
1 polymer ?
#
loop_
_entity_poly.entity_id
_entity_poly.type
_entity_poly.pdbx_seq_one_letter_code
_entity_poly.pdbx_strand_id
1 'polypeptide(L)'
;MNKKTITIIAVAILFTITILLPCQISAAEKKSPRSAPVKETALNDSNVQGLVKKIDEQLKKNDFVSTLGPSLKINDFAKDVLASVKTVRAYYEKAMNDAATPQKDKENIILKLQRLEEVEKRYNAIYETSTFNLGYIYAKRGDSERGRKYLSEYIKITPFSMAKDSKWMKAKTLLLELYGLEGEF
;
A
#
# COMPACT_ATOMS: atom_id res chain seq x y z
N MET A 1 58.47 -11.15 -40.88
CA MET A 1 58.29 -9.73 -41.28
C MET A 1 56.86 -9.58 -41.81
N ASN A 2 56.06 -8.56 -41.56
CA ASN A 2 55.70 -7.80 -40.35
C ASN A 2 54.39 -7.06 -40.77
N LYS A 3 53.52 -6.72 -39.79
CA LYS A 3 52.50 -5.64 -39.84
C LYS A 3 51.27 -5.88 -40.74
N LYS A 4 50.07 -6.00 -40.14
CA LYS A 4 49.23 -4.86 -39.72
C LYS A 4 49.03 -3.86 -40.86
N THR A 5 47.91 -4.00 -41.55
CA THR A 5 47.13 -2.87 -42.07
C THR A 5 45.77 -3.45 -42.45
N ILE A 6 44.80 -3.35 -41.56
CA ILE A 6 43.90 -2.18 -41.50
C ILE A 6 42.94 -2.29 -42.69
N THR A 7 41.81 -2.96 -42.50
CA THR A 7 40.51 -2.33 -42.22
C THR A 7 39.80 -2.00 -43.53
N ILE A 8 38.48 -1.85 -43.46
CA ILE A 8 37.59 -1.22 -44.44
C ILE A 8 37.31 -2.17 -45.65
N ILE A 9 36.08 -2.61 -46.00
CA ILE A 9 34.81 -1.89 -46.15
C ILE A 9 33.66 -2.94 -46.28
N ALA A 10 32.54 -2.66 -45.60
CA ALA A 10 31.13 -2.93 -45.94
C ALA A 10 30.71 -4.33 -46.44
N VAL A 11 29.82 -5.03 -45.73
CA VAL A 11 28.36 -4.81 -45.75
C VAL A 11 27.80 -4.80 -47.17
N ALA A 12 27.29 -5.95 -47.63
CA ALA A 12 26.15 -6.04 -48.54
C ALA A 12 25.66 -7.51 -48.53
N ILE A 13 24.60 -7.80 -47.78
CA ILE A 13 23.26 -8.06 -48.32
C ILE A 13 23.16 -9.50 -48.85
N LEU A 14 22.66 -10.43 -48.04
CA LEU A 14 21.24 -10.80 -47.92
C LEU A 14 20.70 -11.47 -49.19
N PHE A 15 20.00 -12.59 -48.96
CA PHE A 15 19.11 -13.32 -49.85
C PHE A 15 19.73 -14.24 -50.90
N THR A 16 19.61 -15.55 -50.63
CA THR A 16 18.79 -16.55 -51.34
C THR A 16 19.36 -17.93 -50.97
N ILE A 17 18.65 -19.03 -50.75
CA ILE A 17 17.24 -19.42 -50.80
C ILE A 17 17.14 -20.67 -49.92
N THR A 18 16.05 -20.74 -49.17
CA THR A 18 15.49 -21.91 -48.49
C THR A 18 15.43 -23.15 -49.39
N ILE A 19 16.02 -24.26 -48.95
CA ILE A 19 15.65 -25.60 -49.42
C ILE A 19 15.18 -26.43 -48.22
N LEU A 20 13.96 -26.92 -48.39
CA LEU A 20 13.17 -27.77 -47.52
C LEU A 20 13.93 -29.01 -47.02
N LEU A 21 13.76 -29.33 -45.73
CA LEU A 21 13.69 -30.71 -45.26
C LEU A 21 12.86 -30.76 -43.95
N PRO A 22 11.87 -31.68 -43.83
CA PRO A 22 11.08 -31.84 -42.62
C PRO A 22 11.81 -32.77 -41.66
N CYS A 23 12.25 -32.27 -40.51
CA CYS A 23 12.71 -33.12 -39.42
C CYS A 23 11.75 -32.94 -38.25
N GLN A 24 10.83 -33.89 -38.11
CA GLN A 24 10.07 -34.09 -36.88
C GLN A 24 11.05 -34.51 -35.79
N ILE A 25 11.37 -33.60 -34.89
CA ILE A 25 11.93 -33.94 -33.59
C ILE A 25 10.90 -33.49 -32.56
N SER A 26 10.11 -34.45 -32.08
CA SER A 26 9.37 -34.32 -30.84
C SER A 26 10.37 -34.16 -29.70
N ALA A 27 10.57 -32.94 -29.23
CA ALA A 27 11.06 -32.67 -27.89
C ALA A 27 9.87 -32.20 -27.06
N ALA A 28 9.42 -33.05 -26.14
CA ALA A 28 8.40 -32.72 -25.18
C ALA A 28 8.88 -31.53 -24.31
N GLU A 29 8.41 -30.33 -24.63
CA GLU A 29 8.45 -29.22 -23.68
C GLU A 29 7.62 -29.64 -22.47
N LYS A 30 8.30 -29.95 -21.37
CA LYS A 30 7.70 -29.85 -20.04
C LYS A 30 7.23 -28.40 -19.90
N LYS A 31 5.95 -28.16 -20.24
CA LYS A 31 5.23 -26.96 -19.82
C LYS A 31 5.32 -26.94 -18.30
N SER A 32 6.25 -26.12 -17.80
CA SER A 32 6.20 -25.67 -16.42
C SER A 32 4.76 -25.20 -16.17
N PRO A 33 4.07 -25.66 -15.13
CA PRO A 33 2.71 -25.24 -14.89
C PRO A 33 2.74 -23.72 -14.78
N ARG A 34 2.16 -23.05 -15.78
CA ARG A 34 1.93 -21.62 -15.77
C ARG A 34 1.16 -21.35 -14.48
N SER A 35 1.82 -20.69 -13.52
CA SER A 35 1.16 -20.27 -12.30
C SER A 35 -0.10 -19.54 -12.71
N ALA A 36 -1.24 -20.05 -12.24
CA ALA A 36 -2.51 -19.36 -12.45
C ALA A 36 -2.32 -17.90 -12.00
N PRO A 37 -2.86 -16.91 -12.75
CA PRO A 37 -2.85 -15.54 -12.28
C PRO A 37 -3.51 -15.56 -10.91
N VAL A 38 -2.74 -15.23 -9.87
CA VAL A 38 -3.27 -15.07 -8.52
C VAL A 38 -4.35 -13.99 -8.66
N LYS A 39 -5.63 -14.39 -8.59
CA LYS A 39 -6.72 -13.42 -8.48
C LYS A 39 -6.34 -12.54 -7.30
N GLU A 40 -6.06 -11.26 -7.55
CA GLU A 40 -5.95 -10.30 -6.47
C GLU A 40 -7.30 -10.31 -5.75
N THR A 41 -7.36 -11.00 -4.62
CA THR A 41 -8.54 -11.01 -3.77
C THR A 41 -8.80 -9.56 -3.37
N ALA A 42 -9.97 -9.04 -3.74
CA ALA A 42 -10.35 -7.68 -3.40
C ALA A 42 -10.21 -7.47 -1.89
N LEU A 43 -9.63 -6.33 -1.51
CA LEU A 43 -9.45 -5.94 -0.11
C LEU A 43 -10.83 -5.76 0.55
N ASN A 44 -11.00 -6.33 1.74
CA ASN A 44 -12.24 -6.27 2.50
C ASN A 44 -11.96 -6.43 4.01
N ASP A 45 -13.01 -6.31 4.83
CA ASP A 45 -12.89 -6.36 6.29
C ASP A 45 -12.27 -7.69 6.81
N SER A 46 -12.52 -8.81 6.13
CA SER A 46 -12.03 -10.12 6.57
C SER A 46 -10.53 -10.32 6.33
N ASN A 47 -9.95 -9.65 5.34
CA ASN A 47 -8.56 -9.89 4.93
C ASN A 47 -7.61 -8.71 5.23
N VAL A 48 -8.12 -7.50 5.48
CA VAL A 48 -7.29 -6.29 5.70
C VAL A 48 -6.32 -6.46 6.87
N GLN A 49 -6.77 -7.03 7.99
CA GLN A 49 -5.92 -7.22 9.17
C GLN A 49 -4.75 -8.18 8.92
N GLY A 50 -4.99 -9.24 8.14
CA GLY A 50 -3.96 -10.19 7.74
C GLY A 50 -2.91 -9.53 6.85
N LEU A 51 -3.34 -8.67 5.93
CA LEU A 51 -2.43 -7.91 5.07
C LEU A 51 -1.63 -6.87 5.83
N VAL A 52 -2.21 -6.17 6.82
CA VAL A 52 -1.47 -5.25 7.71
C VAL A 52 -0.34 -5.99 8.43
N LYS A 53 -0.61 -7.16 9.01
CA LYS A 53 0.42 -7.98 9.68
C LYS A 53 1.53 -8.41 8.72
N LYS A 54 1.17 -8.84 7.51
CA LYS A 54 2.14 -9.21 6.47
C LYS A 54 3.04 -8.03 6.09
N ILE A 55 2.47 -6.83 5.95
CA ILE A 55 3.23 -5.60 5.69
C ILE A 55 4.22 -5.34 6.82
N ASP A 56 3.79 -5.39 8.07
CA ASP A 56 4.67 -5.17 9.23
C ASP A 56 5.85 -6.18 9.26
N GLU A 57 5.60 -7.43 8.88
CA GLU A 57 6.64 -8.45 8.76
C GLU A 57 7.63 -8.18 7.62
N GLN A 58 7.14 -7.68 6.48
CA GLN A 58 8.01 -7.31 5.35
C GLN A 58 8.84 -6.06 5.65
N LEU A 59 8.28 -5.09 6.37
CA LEU A 59 9.01 -3.90 6.80
C LEU A 59 10.17 -4.24 7.74
N LYS A 60 10.01 -5.23 8.62
CA LYS A 60 11.11 -5.74 9.46
C LYS A 60 12.25 -6.35 8.64
N LYS A 61 11.97 -6.81 7.43
CA LYS A 61 12.96 -7.36 6.48
C LYS A 61 13.55 -6.29 5.55
N ASN A 62 13.19 -5.02 5.75
CA ASN A 62 13.58 -3.89 4.89
C ASN A 62 13.17 -4.03 3.41
N ASP A 63 12.12 -4.81 3.12
CA ASP A 63 11.59 -4.96 1.76
C ASP A 63 10.65 -3.81 1.40
N PHE A 64 11.19 -2.62 1.17
CA PHE A 64 10.39 -1.42 0.93
C PHE A 64 9.76 -1.36 -0.47
N VAL A 65 10.30 -2.11 -1.42
CA VAL A 65 9.84 -2.10 -2.82
C VAL A 65 8.57 -2.92 -2.95
N SER A 66 8.57 -4.17 -2.45
CA SER A 66 7.39 -5.04 -2.57
C SER A 66 6.25 -4.61 -1.63
N THR A 67 6.58 -3.93 -0.53
CA THR A 67 5.62 -3.52 0.49
C THR A 67 4.89 -2.22 0.18
N LEU A 68 5.43 -1.34 -0.67
CA LEU A 68 4.80 -0.04 -0.95
C LEU A 68 3.40 -0.19 -1.55
N GLY A 69 3.24 -0.99 -2.60
CA GLY A 69 1.95 -1.16 -3.30
C GLY A 69 0.82 -1.65 -2.37
N PRO A 70 1.02 -2.75 -1.63
CA PRO A 70 0.06 -3.21 -0.61
C PRO A 70 -0.21 -2.17 0.48
N SER A 71 0.80 -1.42 0.91
CA SER A 71 0.63 -0.38 1.96
C SER A 71 -0.25 0.77 1.48
N LEU A 72 -0.11 1.20 0.23
CA LEU A 72 -0.99 2.20 -0.38
C LEU A 72 -2.43 1.69 -0.45
N LYS A 73 -2.64 0.47 -0.97
CA LYS A 73 -3.98 -0.14 -1.07
C LYS A 73 -4.71 -0.20 0.27
N ILE A 74 -4.01 -0.55 1.36
CA ILE A 74 -4.61 -0.59 2.70
C ILE A 74 -4.94 0.82 3.21
N ASN A 75 -4.03 1.77 3.01
CA ASN A 75 -4.25 3.14 3.47
C ASN A 75 -5.46 3.78 2.78
N ASP A 76 -5.55 3.66 1.45
CA ASP A 76 -6.67 4.16 0.65
C ASP A 76 -7.98 3.48 1.06
N PHE A 77 -7.98 2.16 1.20
CA PHE A 77 -9.15 1.41 1.64
C PHE A 77 -9.63 1.82 3.04
N ALA A 78 -8.71 1.99 4.00
CA ALA A 78 -9.09 2.42 5.34
C ALA A 78 -9.68 3.83 5.33
N LYS A 79 -9.10 4.73 4.54
CA LYS A 79 -9.62 6.09 4.35
C LYS A 79 -11.02 6.10 3.74
N ASP A 80 -11.26 5.29 2.71
CA ASP A 80 -12.57 5.18 2.06
C ASP A 80 -13.63 4.61 3.00
N VAL A 81 -13.28 3.61 3.81
CA VAL A 81 -14.17 3.07 4.85
C VAL A 81 -14.51 4.13 5.89
N LEU A 82 -13.52 4.87 6.40
CA LEU A 82 -13.74 5.94 7.38
C LEU A 82 -14.61 7.07 6.80
N ALA A 83 -14.41 7.45 5.53
CA ALA A 83 -15.25 8.44 4.85
C ALA A 83 -16.71 7.96 4.70
N SER A 84 -16.89 6.67 4.40
CA SER A 84 -18.21 6.04 4.31
C SER A 84 -18.89 5.99 5.68
N VAL A 85 -18.17 5.60 6.73
CA VAL A 85 -18.67 5.58 8.12
C VAL A 85 -19.12 6.98 8.55
N LYS A 86 -18.30 8.01 8.30
CA LYS A 86 -18.65 9.41 8.60
C LYS A 86 -19.93 9.84 7.89
N THR A 87 -20.05 9.51 6.61
CA THR A 87 -21.23 9.83 5.79
C THR A 87 -22.48 9.17 6.34
N VAL A 88 -22.44 7.86 6.61
CA VAL A 88 -23.59 7.11 7.15
C VAL A 88 -23.97 7.61 8.54
N ARG A 89 -22.99 7.87 9.41
CA ARG A 89 -23.23 8.43 10.75
C ARG A 89 -24.02 9.74 10.67
N ALA A 90 -23.62 10.66 9.79
CA ALA A 90 -24.31 11.95 9.63
C ALA A 90 -25.79 11.77 9.25
N TYR A 91 -26.13 10.79 8.40
CA TYR A 91 -27.52 10.48 8.06
C TYR A 91 -28.31 9.90 9.24
N TYR A 92 -27.68 9.02 10.03
CA TYR A 92 -28.29 8.45 11.22
C TYR A 92 -28.53 9.49 12.30
N GLU A 93 -27.56 10.36 12.57
CA GLU A 93 -27.70 11.47 13.51
C GLU A 93 -28.81 12.44 13.08
N LYS A 94 -28.89 12.74 11.77
CA LYS A 94 -29.99 13.56 11.22
C LYS A 94 -31.35 12.91 11.47
N ALA A 95 -31.48 11.60 11.19
CA ALA A 95 -32.74 10.88 11.40
C ALA A 95 -33.13 10.78 12.88
N MET A 96 -32.16 10.67 13.80
CA MET A 96 -32.42 10.66 15.25
C MET A 96 -33.06 11.98 15.74
N ASN A 97 -32.60 13.10 15.18
CA ASN A 97 -33.05 14.44 15.53
C ASN A 97 -34.31 14.89 14.80
N ASP A 98 -34.77 14.12 13.80
CA ASP A 98 -36.01 14.39 13.07
C ASP A 98 -37.23 13.92 13.89
N ALA A 99 -38.21 14.81 14.05
CA ALA A 99 -39.47 14.52 14.75
C ALA A 99 -40.38 13.57 13.94
N ALA A 100 -40.21 13.52 12.61
CA ALA A 100 -40.98 12.63 11.74
C ALA A 100 -40.49 11.18 11.76
N THR A 101 -39.28 10.92 12.28
CA THR A 101 -38.74 9.55 12.37
C THR A 101 -39.47 8.74 13.44
N PRO A 102 -40.05 7.57 13.09
CA PRO A 102 -40.71 6.71 14.05
C PRO A 102 -39.78 6.25 15.18
N GLN A 103 -40.30 6.14 16.41
CA GLN A 103 -39.51 5.74 17.59
C GLN A 103 -38.78 4.40 17.39
N LYS A 104 -39.45 3.42 16.78
CA LYS A 104 -38.86 2.11 16.45
C LYS A 104 -37.63 2.23 15.53
N ASP A 105 -37.67 3.17 14.57
CA ASP A 105 -36.55 3.40 13.67
C ASP A 105 -35.39 4.08 14.41
N LYS A 106 -35.68 4.98 15.36
CA LYS A 106 -34.67 5.58 16.25
C LYS A 106 -33.95 4.53 17.08
N GLU A 107 -34.68 3.59 17.68
CA GLU A 107 -34.08 2.47 18.43
C GLU A 107 -33.15 1.61 17.56
N ASN A 108 -33.58 1.31 16.33
CA ASN A 108 -32.73 0.60 15.36
C ASN A 108 -31.49 1.42 14.95
N ILE A 109 -31.64 2.73 14.77
CA ILE A 109 -30.53 3.63 14.45
C ILE A 109 -29.50 3.64 15.59
N ILE A 110 -29.90 3.64 16.86
CA ILE A 110 -28.98 3.57 18.00
C ILE A 110 -28.07 2.34 17.89
N LEU A 111 -28.64 1.16 17.62
CA LEU A 111 -27.85 -0.08 17.45
C LEU A 111 -26.88 0.01 16.26
N LYS A 112 -27.29 0.65 15.17
CA LYS A 112 -26.43 0.85 13.99
C LYS A 112 -25.30 1.85 14.26
N LEU A 113 -25.55 2.90 15.04
CA LEU A 113 -24.53 3.87 15.46
C LEU A 113 -23.45 3.22 16.33
N GLN A 114 -23.83 2.34 17.27
CA GLN A 114 -22.88 1.57 18.07
C GLN A 114 -21.99 0.69 17.18
N ARG A 115 -22.57 -0.03 16.20
CA ARG A 115 -21.78 -0.82 15.23
C ARG A 115 -20.84 0.04 14.39
N LEU A 116 -21.27 1.25 14.00
CA LEU A 116 -20.41 2.19 13.27
C LEU A 116 -19.22 2.66 14.11
N GLU A 117 -19.40 2.86 15.42
CA GLU A 117 -18.32 3.20 16.34
C GLU A 117 -17.25 2.10 16.40
N GLU A 118 -17.66 0.83 16.44
CA GLU A 118 -16.73 -0.31 16.40
C GLU A 118 -15.95 -0.38 15.08
N VAL A 119 -16.62 -0.12 13.96
CA VAL A 119 -15.98 -0.06 12.63
C VAL A 119 -15.00 1.11 12.59
N GLU A 120 -15.41 2.30 13.03
CA GLU A 120 -14.57 3.50 13.06
C GLU A 120 -13.30 3.26 13.88
N LYS A 121 -13.43 2.73 15.10
CA LYS A 121 -12.28 2.42 15.96
C LYS A 121 -11.29 1.47 15.29
N ARG A 122 -11.80 0.41 14.66
CA ARG A 122 -10.97 -0.58 13.95
C ARG A 122 -10.24 0.06 12.77
N TYR A 123 -10.95 0.82 11.95
CA TYR A 123 -10.37 1.41 10.74
C TYR A 123 -9.49 2.63 11.02
N ASN A 124 -9.71 3.36 12.11
CA ASN A 124 -8.75 4.37 12.60
C ASN A 124 -7.41 3.70 12.91
N ALA A 125 -7.40 2.60 13.67
CA ALA A 125 -6.15 1.89 13.98
C ALA A 125 -5.41 1.37 12.72
N ILE A 126 -6.16 0.91 11.71
CA ILE A 126 -5.60 0.50 10.40
C ILE A 126 -5.06 1.71 9.63
N TYR A 127 -5.81 2.81 9.58
CA TYR A 127 -5.41 4.04 8.89
C TYR A 127 -4.16 4.64 9.54
N GLU A 128 -4.11 4.74 10.87
CA GLU A 128 -2.94 5.19 11.63
C GLU A 128 -1.71 4.32 11.33
N THR A 129 -1.85 3.00 11.41
CA THR A 129 -0.74 2.07 11.17
C THR A 129 -0.24 2.14 9.73
N SER A 130 -1.15 2.13 8.75
CA SER A 130 -0.78 2.21 7.34
C SER A 130 -0.16 3.57 6.97
N THR A 131 -0.65 4.67 7.56
CA THR A 131 -0.10 6.02 7.36
C THR A 131 1.33 6.12 7.88
N PHE A 132 1.60 5.60 9.10
CA PHE A 132 2.96 5.49 9.61
C PHE A 132 3.86 4.66 8.69
N ASN A 133 3.39 3.48 8.29
CA ASN A 133 4.14 2.57 7.44
C ASN A 133 4.50 3.22 6.09
N LEU A 134 3.57 3.97 5.47
CA LEU A 134 3.86 4.72 4.25
C LEU A 134 4.93 5.81 4.47
N GLY A 135 4.81 6.59 5.54
CA GLY A 135 5.81 7.59 5.90
C GLY A 135 7.20 6.97 6.09
N TYR A 136 7.27 5.84 6.79
CA TYR A 136 8.50 5.08 6.99
C TYR A 136 9.08 4.53 5.68
N ILE A 137 8.25 3.91 4.83
CA ILE A 137 8.67 3.37 3.52
C ILE A 137 9.26 4.47 2.65
N TYR A 138 8.58 5.60 2.52
CA TYR A 138 9.04 6.69 1.67
C TYR A 138 10.33 7.33 2.20
N ALA A 139 10.41 7.54 3.53
CA ALA A 139 11.64 8.02 4.17
C ALA A 139 12.83 7.08 3.87
N LYS A 140 12.66 5.76 4.04
CA LYS A 140 13.72 4.78 3.78
C LYS A 140 14.08 4.60 2.31
N ARG A 141 13.20 5.02 1.40
CA ARG A 141 13.45 5.03 -0.04
C ARG A 141 14.07 6.33 -0.55
N GLY A 142 14.34 7.30 0.34
CA GLY A 142 14.89 8.61 -0.03
C GLY A 142 13.87 9.55 -0.65
N ASP A 143 12.57 9.23 -0.57
CA ASP A 143 11.51 10.13 -1.03
C ASP A 143 11.05 11.02 0.13
N SER A 144 11.81 12.09 0.35
CA SER A 144 11.60 12.97 1.50
C SER A 144 10.25 13.70 1.43
N GLU A 145 9.77 14.04 0.23
CA GLU A 145 8.48 14.75 0.09
C GLU A 145 7.31 13.88 0.55
N ARG A 146 7.20 12.65 0.01
CA ARG A 146 6.13 11.73 0.41
C ARG A 146 6.32 11.24 1.84
N GLY A 147 7.57 11.03 2.27
CA GLY A 147 7.90 10.72 3.66
C GLY A 147 7.35 11.77 4.63
N ARG A 148 7.65 13.05 4.38
CA ARG A 148 7.13 14.17 5.18
C ARG A 148 5.62 14.24 5.19
N LYS A 149 4.98 14.06 4.03
CA LYS A 149 3.51 14.08 3.89
C LYS A 149 2.85 13.06 4.82
N TYR A 150 3.23 11.79 4.71
CA TYR A 150 2.61 10.72 5.50
C TYR A 150 2.99 10.74 6.98
N LEU A 151 4.24 11.08 7.33
CA LEU A 151 4.64 11.23 8.74
C LEU A 151 3.93 12.40 9.43
N SER A 152 3.74 13.52 8.72
CA SER A 152 2.97 14.65 9.24
C SER A 152 1.49 14.31 9.41
N GLU A 153 0.90 13.60 8.45
CA GLU A 153 -0.46 13.06 8.57
C GLU A 153 -0.58 12.16 9.81
N TYR A 154 0.35 11.21 9.98
CA TYR A 154 0.36 10.28 11.12
C TYR A 154 0.37 11.02 12.47
N ILE A 155 1.22 12.04 12.62
CA ILE A 155 1.29 12.82 13.87
C ILE A 155 -0.02 13.59 14.13
N LYS A 156 -0.73 14.04 13.08
CA LYS A 156 -2.02 14.74 13.23
C LYS A 156 -3.16 13.83 13.68
N ILE A 157 -3.16 12.59 13.21
CA ILE A 157 -4.27 11.65 13.46
C ILE A 157 -4.06 10.77 14.70
N THR A 158 -2.84 10.71 15.24
CA THR A 158 -2.53 9.85 16.39
C THR A 158 -2.41 10.61 17.70
N PRO A 159 -2.84 10.00 18.82
CA PRO A 159 -2.56 10.53 20.14
C PRO A 159 -1.05 10.62 20.41
N PHE A 160 -0.65 11.69 21.09
CA PHE A 160 0.73 11.87 21.55
C PHE A 160 1.17 10.75 22.49
N SER A 161 2.44 10.33 22.37
CA SER A 161 3.06 9.35 23.27
C SER A 161 4.53 9.70 23.53
N MET A 162 4.91 9.77 24.81
CA MET A 162 6.31 9.98 25.24
C MET A 162 7.14 8.69 25.31
N ALA A 163 6.54 7.52 25.07
CA ALA A 163 7.30 6.27 25.13
C ALA A 163 8.35 6.26 23.99
N LYS A 164 9.62 6.03 24.35
CA LYS A 164 10.76 6.10 23.44
C LYS A 164 10.63 5.17 22.23
N ASP A 165 10.00 4.02 22.41
CA ASP A 165 9.76 3.01 21.39
C ASP A 165 8.43 3.18 20.64
N SER A 166 7.62 4.18 21.01
CA SER A 166 6.35 4.47 20.35
C SER A 166 6.53 4.85 18.87
N LYS A 167 5.50 4.54 18.08
CA LYS A 167 5.43 5.00 16.68
C LYS A 167 5.40 6.53 16.58
N TRP A 168 4.84 7.22 17.57
CA TRP A 168 4.82 8.69 17.62
C TRP A 168 6.22 9.28 17.70
N MET A 169 7.04 8.83 18.66
CA MET A 169 8.43 9.30 18.78
C MET A 169 9.26 8.98 17.53
N LYS A 170 9.08 7.77 16.97
CA LYS A 170 9.74 7.37 15.71
C LYS A 170 9.33 8.27 14.54
N ALA A 171 8.05 8.58 14.40
CA ALA A 171 7.54 9.45 13.36
C ALA A 171 8.09 10.87 13.49
N LYS A 172 8.11 11.42 14.72
CA LYS A 172 8.73 12.71 15.02
C LYS A 172 10.19 12.74 14.58
N THR A 173 11.00 11.78 15.04
CA THR A 173 12.43 11.73 14.71
C THR A 173 12.67 11.63 13.21
N LEU A 174 11.97 10.74 12.51
CA LEU A 174 12.10 10.62 11.05
C LEU A 174 11.65 11.90 10.34
N LEU A 175 10.60 12.56 10.82
CA LEU A 175 10.13 13.79 10.22
C LEU A 175 11.18 14.91 10.35
N LEU A 176 11.81 15.03 11.52
CA LEU A 176 12.90 15.99 11.76
C LEU A 176 14.11 15.70 10.86
N GLU A 177 14.52 14.43 10.73
CA GLU A 177 15.58 14.00 9.79
C GLU A 177 15.25 14.42 8.35
N LEU A 178 14.00 14.21 7.89
CA LEU A 178 13.57 14.60 6.54
C LEU A 178 13.50 16.13 6.32
N TYR A 179 13.51 16.92 7.39
CA TYR A 179 13.61 18.38 7.34
C TYR A 179 15.04 18.90 7.56
N GLY A 180 16.00 18.05 7.97
CA GLY A 180 17.33 18.48 8.39
C GLY A 180 17.32 19.26 9.71
N LEU A 181 16.41 18.88 10.62
CA LEU A 181 16.19 19.50 11.93
C LEU A 181 16.52 18.52 13.07
N GLU A 182 17.49 17.63 12.87
CA GLU A 182 17.90 16.68 13.90
C GLU A 182 18.44 17.41 15.14
N GLY A 183 17.96 17.02 16.32
CA GLY A 183 18.33 17.67 17.58
C GLY A 183 17.42 18.82 17.99
N GLU A 184 16.53 19.26 17.10
CA GLU A 184 15.46 20.19 17.43
C GLU A 184 14.28 19.41 18.06
N PHE A 185 14.06 19.64 19.36
CA PHE A 185 13.04 19.02 20.22
C PHE A 185 13.16 17.52 20.51
#